data_AF-A0A5C7LDB4-F1
#
_entry.id   AF-A0A5C7LDB4-F1
#
_cell.length_a   1.000
_cell.length_b   1.000
_cell.length_c   1.000
_cell.angle_alpha   90.00
_cell.angle_beta   90.00
_cell.angle_gamma   90.00
#
_symmetry.space_group_name_H-M   'P 1'
#
loop_
_entity.id
_entity.type
_entity.pdbx_description
1 polymer ?
#
loop_
_entity_poly.entity_id
_entity_poly.type
_entity_poly.pdbx_seq_one_letter_code
_entity_poly.pdbx_strand_id
1 'polypeptide(L)'
;MDKYSTHIPVFEKLFAVKNFPRILEFGLGFGSTPFLLQNCEHLTSVEMQSKDWYEKVYQSLKDNSKWEAHLAVGPNEFEKLGISDLGYDLVFVDGHGDSRPEVINRFFGKCSTIVTHDYETPSYRWHLIQKPKDYFEFVYSGIVPYTAVFTNDPVLIEAFANG
;
A
#
# COMPACT_ATOMS: atom_id res chain seq x y z
N MET A 1 -6.62 -18.78 -2.85
CA MET A 1 -5.98 -17.45 -2.70
C MET A 1 -4.94 -17.58 -1.61
N ASP A 2 -3.72 -17.09 -1.83
CA ASP A 2 -2.69 -17.05 -0.79
C ASP A 2 -3.09 -16.01 0.27
N LYS A 3 -2.86 -16.31 1.55
CA LYS A 3 -3.18 -15.41 2.67
C LYS A 3 -2.41 -14.08 2.58
N TYR A 4 -1.28 -14.07 1.88
CA TYR A 4 -0.48 -12.86 1.61
C TYR A 4 -1.00 -12.03 0.42
N SER A 5 -2.16 -12.36 -0.16
CA SER A 5 -2.69 -11.70 -1.36
C SER A 5 -4.20 -11.47 -1.29
N THR A 6 -4.77 -11.40 -0.08
CA THR A 6 -6.21 -11.15 0.10
C THR A 6 -6.62 -9.71 -0.16
N HIS A 7 -5.65 -8.81 -0.33
CA HIS A 7 -5.86 -7.44 -0.81
C HIS A 7 -6.14 -7.35 -2.31
N ILE A 8 -5.87 -8.41 -3.09
CA ILE A 8 -6.03 -8.39 -4.56
C ILE A 8 -7.47 -8.05 -4.99
N PRO A 9 -8.55 -8.62 -4.42
CA PRO A 9 -9.92 -8.22 -4.77
C PRO A 9 -10.22 -6.73 -4.51
N VAL A 10 -9.60 -6.15 -3.48
CA VAL A 10 -9.74 -4.70 -3.20
C VAL A 10 -9.02 -3.89 -4.26
N PHE A 11 -7.81 -4.30 -4.67
CA PHE A 11 -7.14 -3.67 -5.79
C PHE A 11 -7.93 -3.83 -7.09
N GLU A 12 -8.45 -5.00 -7.43
CA GLU A 12 -9.29 -5.20 -8.62
C GLU A 12 -10.47 -4.21 -8.64
N LYS A 13 -11.14 -3.99 -7.50
CA LYS A 13 -12.21 -2.98 -7.39
C LYS A 13 -11.68 -1.56 -7.56
N LEU A 14 -10.54 -1.20 -6.95
CA LEU A 14 -9.91 0.12 -7.09
C LEU A 14 -9.56 0.44 -8.56
N PHE A 15 -8.81 -0.46 -9.20
CA PHE A 15 -8.32 -0.28 -10.57
C PHE A 15 -9.41 -0.41 -11.63
N ALA A 16 -10.55 -1.06 -11.32
CA ALA A 16 -11.72 -1.03 -12.17
C ALA A 16 -12.44 0.33 -12.20
N VAL A 17 -12.24 1.16 -11.16
CA VAL A 17 -12.91 2.47 -11.02
C VAL A 17 -12.03 3.60 -11.51
N LYS A 18 -10.72 3.55 -11.23
CA LYS A 18 -9.78 4.63 -11.58
C LYS A 18 -8.36 4.09 -11.77
N ASN A 19 -7.58 4.78 -12.61
CA ASN A 19 -6.15 4.51 -12.79
C ASN A 19 -5.29 5.17 -11.70
N PHE A 20 -4.21 4.49 -11.32
CA PHE A 20 -3.18 5.00 -10.39
C PHE A 20 -1.80 4.96 -11.07
N PRO A 21 -1.43 5.99 -11.85
CA PRO A 21 -0.18 6.01 -12.60
C PRO A 21 1.07 5.84 -11.74
N ARG A 22 1.13 6.48 -10.56
CA ARG A 22 2.30 6.45 -9.68
C ARG A 22 1.92 5.86 -8.33
N ILE A 23 2.57 4.76 -7.97
CA ILE A 23 2.27 4.00 -6.75
C ILE A 23 3.51 3.90 -5.87
N LEU A 24 3.31 4.06 -4.57
CA LEU A 24 4.31 3.76 -3.55
C LEU A 24 3.83 2.56 -2.72
N GLU A 25 4.66 1.54 -2.61
CA GLU A 25 4.42 0.32 -1.86
C GLU A 25 5.43 0.22 -0.71
N PHE A 26 4.95 0.03 0.51
CA PHE A 26 5.73 -0.39 1.66
C PHE A 26 5.46 -1.87 1.90
N GLY A 27 6.49 -2.72 1.86
CA GLY A 27 6.36 -4.17 1.85
C GLY A 27 6.13 -4.70 0.43
N LEU A 28 7.14 -5.34 -0.15
CA LEU A 28 7.06 -5.89 -1.51
C LEU A 28 6.83 -7.40 -1.48
N GLY A 29 6.27 -7.98 -2.53
CA GLY A 29 5.94 -9.39 -2.54
C GLY A 29 5.52 -9.94 -3.90
N PHE A 30 5.37 -11.27 -3.98
CA PHE A 30 4.97 -11.94 -5.23
C PHE A 30 3.48 -11.80 -5.56
N GLY A 31 2.67 -11.25 -4.65
CA GLY A 31 1.26 -10.96 -4.86
C GLY A 31 1.04 -9.53 -5.35
N SER A 32 1.21 -8.55 -4.45
CA SER A 32 0.97 -7.14 -4.71
C SER A 32 1.87 -6.57 -5.80
N THR A 33 3.19 -6.74 -5.69
CA THR A 33 4.15 -6.04 -6.57
C THR A 33 3.92 -6.36 -8.06
N PRO A 34 3.77 -7.62 -8.51
CA PRO A 34 3.43 -7.92 -9.90
C PRO A 34 2.08 -7.34 -10.33
N PHE A 35 1.06 -7.39 -9.47
CA PHE A 35 -0.24 -6.82 -9.76
C PHE A 35 -0.14 -5.30 -9.98
N LEU A 36 0.53 -4.59 -9.08
CA LEU A 36 0.71 -3.15 -9.16
C LEU A 36 1.50 -2.76 -10.44
N LEU A 37 2.58 -3.48 -10.77
CA LEU A 37 3.38 -3.24 -11.99
C LEU A 37 2.58 -3.38 -13.29
N GLN A 38 1.55 -4.22 -13.31
CA GLN A 38 0.67 -4.38 -14.46
C GLN A 38 -0.31 -3.21 -14.62
N ASN A 39 -0.63 -2.52 -13.52
CA ASN A 39 -1.72 -1.54 -13.47
C ASN A 39 -1.25 -0.09 -13.24
N CYS A 40 0.06 0.16 -13.15
CA CYS A 40 0.63 1.50 -13.02
C CYS A 40 1.64 1.83 -14.13
N GLU A 41 2.05 3.11 -14.17
CA GLU A 41 3.15 3.60 -15.00
C GLU A 41 4.48 3.56 -14.26
N HIS A 42 4.45 3.78 -12.94
CA HIS A 42 5.63 3.76 -12.08
C HIS A 42 5.29 3.20 -10.69
N LEU A 43 6.10 2.25 -10.23
CA LEU A 43 5.99 1.66 -8.90
C LEU A 43 7.31 1.87 -8.16
N THR A 44 7.23 2.49 -6.99
CA THR A 44 8.32 2.51 -6.00
C THR A 44 7.96 1.53 -4.88
N SER A 45 8.79 0.54 -4.61
CA SER A 45 8.58 -0.42 -3.52
C SER A 45 9.69 -0.33 -2.48
N VAL A 46 9.33 -0.39 -1.20
CA VAL A 46 10.27 -0.34 -0.06
C VAL A 46 10.12 -1.60 0.79
N GLU A 47 11.12 -2.47 0.80
CA GLU A 47 11.16 -3.62 1.71
C GLU A 47 11.72 -3.21 3.07
N MET A 48 10.96 -3.48 4.14
CA MET A 48 11.25 -2.95 5.48
C MET A 48 11.56 -4.02 6.52
N GLN A 49 11.38 -5.30 6.19
CA GLN A 49 11.40 -6.40 7.17
C GLN A 49 12.52 -7.40 6.89
N SER A 50 12.79 -7.72 5.62
CA SER A 50 13.72 -8.79 5.29
C SER A 50 14.57 -8.51 4.05
N LYS A 51 15.89 -8.49 4.24
CA LYS A 51 16.87 -8.40 3.15
C LYS A 51 16.79 -9.62 2.22
N ASP A 52 16.66 -10.83 2.77
CA ASP A 52 16.58 -12.04 1.97
C ASP A 52 15.31 -12.05 1.09
N TRP A 53 14.21 -11.54 1.64
CA TRP A 53 12.96 -11.41 0.91
C TRP A 53 13.07 -10.35 -0.20
N TYR A 54 13.66 -9.20 0.12
CA TYR A 54 14.00 -8.17 -0.87
C TYR A 54 14.77 -8.78 -2.02
N GLU A 55 15.88 -9.47 -1.74
CA GLU A 55 16.73 -10.05 -2.78
C GLU A 55 15.96 -11.05 -3.64
N LYS A 56 15.12 -11.89 -3.03
CA LYS A 56 14.30 -12.88 -3.75
C LYS A 56 13.33 -12.24 -4.74
N VAL A 57 12.56 -11.25 -4.30
CA VAL A 57 11.56 -10.57 -5.15
C VAL A 57 12.27 -9.67 -6.16
N TYR A 58 13.31 -8.94 -5.74
CA TYR A 58 14.13 -8.10 -6.60
C TYR A 58 14.70 -8.88 -7.77
N GLN A 59 15.36 -10.01 -7.53
CA GLN A 59 15.92 -10.82 -8.63
C GLN A 59 14.86 -11.29 -9.63
N SER A 60 13.61 -11.46 -9.18
CA SER A 60 12.51 -11.93 -10.03
C SER A 60 11.89 -10.84 -10.88
N LEU A 61 12.01 -9.56 -10.48
CA LEU A 61 11.28 -8.44 -11.08
C LEU A 61 12.17 -7.27 -11.54
N LYS A 62 13.48 -7.30 -11.26
CA LYS A 62 14.44 -6.20 -11.51
C LYS A 62 14.51 -5.69 -12.95
N ASP A 63 14.13 -6.50 -13.93
CA ASP A 63 14.17 -6.12 -15.35
C ASP A 63 12.94 -5.31 -15.78
N ASN A 64 11.98 -5.07 -14.87
CA ASN A 64 10.83 -4.23 -15.14
C ASN A 64 11.20 -2.74 -15.08
N SER A 65 11.17 -2.06 -16.22
CA SER A 65 11.56 -0.66 -16.36
C SER A 65 10.66 0.34 -15.62
N LYS A 66 9.47 -0.08 -15.17
CA LYS A 66 8.56 0.76 -14.37
C LYS A 66 8.87 0.72 -12.88
N TRP A 67 9.74 -0.19 -12.45
CA TRP A 67 9.93 -0.52 -11.05
C TRP A 67 11.20 0.08 -10.46
N GLU A 68 11.05 0.74 -9.33
CA GLU A 68 12.13 1.14 -8.44
C GLU A 68 11.96 0.43 -7.10
N ALA A 69 12.99 -0.30 -6.67
CA ALA A 69 12.95 -1.07 -5.43
C ALA A 69 14.04 -0.61 -4.47
N HIS A 70 13.67 -0.43 -3.20
CA HIS A 70 14.58 -0.04 -2.13
C HIS A 70 14.52 -1.02 -0.97
N LEU A 71 15.67 -1.21 -0.32
CA LEU A 71 15.80 -1.94 0.93
C LEU A 71 16.03 -0.95 2.08
N ALA A 72 15.16 -0.97 3.08
CA ALA A 72 15.27 -0.14 4.27
C ALA A 72 14.75 -0.90 5.50
N VAL A 73 15.56 -1.87 5.97
CA VAL A 73 15.15 -2.79 7.04
C VAL A 73 15.03 -2.07 8.38
N GLY A 74 13.81 -1.96 8.88
CA GLY A 74 13.45 -1.31 10.14
C GLY A 74 12.19 -0.47 9.98
N PRO A 75 11.52 -0.11 11.08
CA PRO A 75 10.26 0.62 11.03
C PRO A 75 10.41 1.99 10.36
N ASN A 76 11.53 2.68 10.58
CA ASN A 76 11.73 4.08 10.16
C ASN A 76 12.94 4.27 9.22
N GLU A 77 13.58 3.20 8.78
CA GLU A 77 14.76 3.32 7.91
C GLU A 77 14.42 3.88 6.53
N PHE A 78 13.16 3.75 6.09
CA PHE A 78 12.67 4.29 4.82
C PHE A 78 12.81 5.82 4.74
N GLU A 79 12.84 6.52 5.87
CA GLU A 79 12.98 7.99 5.90
C GLU A 79 14.33 8.46 5.36
N LYS A 80 15.35 7.60 5.41
CA LYS A 80 16.71 7.90 4.95
C LYS A 80 16.86 7.78 3.43
N LEU A 81 15.87 7.22 2.74
CA LEU A 81 15.93 6.98 1.29
C LEU A 81 15.74 8.25 0.46
N GLY A 82 15.24 9.35 1.05
CA GLY A 82 14.99 10.59 0.33
C GLY A 82 13.86 10.49 -0.72
N ILE A 83 12.99 9.48 -0.62
CA ILE A 83 11.81 9.32 -1.47
C ILE A 83 10.87 10.49 -1.20
N SER A 84 10.41 11.15 -2.27
CA SER A 84 9.40 12.22 -2.18
C SER A 84 8.10 11.69 -1.60
N ASP A 85 7.52 12.39 -0.63
CA ASP A 85 6.18 12.06 -0.14
C ASP A 85 5.05 12.50 -1.10
N LEU A 86 5.39 13.28 -2.13
CA LEU A 86 4.44 13.87 -3.07
C LEU A 86 4.49 13.16 -4.42
N GLY A 87 3.36 13.19 -5.13
CA GLY A 87 3.24 12.72 -6.50
C GLY A 87 2.91 11.24 -6.66
N TYR A 88 2.42 10.59 -5.61
CA TYR A 88 1.82 9.26 -5.68
C TYR A 88 0.30 9.35 -5.64
N ASP A 89 -0.36 8.57 -6.49
CA ASP A 89 -1.81 8.50 -6.60
C ASP A 89 -2.39 7.45 -5.63
N LEU A 90 -1.58 6.44 -5.30
CA LEU A 90 -1.89 5.39 -4.33
C LEU A 90 -0.66 5.07 -3.48
N VAL A 91 -0.87 4.91 -2.16
CA VAL A 91 0.12 4.33 -1.24
C VAL A 91 -0.40 3.02 -0.69
N PHE A 92 0.35 1.93 -0.85
CA PHE A 92 0.06 0.64 -0.25
C PHE A 92 0.97 0.40 0.96
N VAL A 93 0.37 0.11 2.11
CA VAL A 93 1.03 -0.05 3.41
C VAL A 93 0.88 -1.49 3.88
N ASP A 94 1.89 -2.30 3.58
CA ASP A 94 2.02 -3.69 4.02
C ASP A 94 3.44 -3.99 4.57
N GLY A 95 4.17 -2.92 4.90
CA GLY A 95 5.54 -3.00 5.40
C GLY A 95 5.61 -3.33 6.89
N HIS A 96 6.64 -2.79 7.55
CA HIS A 96 6.92 -3.07 8.95
C HIS A 96 5.75 -2.73 9.88
N GLY A 97 5.28 -3.71 10.66
CA GLY A 97 4.10 -3.59 11.52
C GLY A 97 4.13 -2.40 12.49
N ASP A 98 5.31 -2.08 13.02
CA ASP A 98 5.46 -0.95 13.96
C ASP A 98 5.29 0.43 13.32
N SER A 99 5.44 0.58 11.99
CA SER A 99 5.34 1.89 11.33
C SER A 99 4.11 2.05 10.45
N ARG A 100 3.26 1.02 10.29
CA ARG A 100 2.05 1.13 9.43
C ARG A 100 1.17 2.36 9.77
N PRO A 101 0.79 2.64 11.04
CA PRO A 101 0.02 3.84 11.36
C PRO A 101 0.76 5.15 11.06
N GLU A 102 2.08 5.19 11.28
CA GLU A 102 2.91 6.37 11.02
C GLU A 102 2.98 6.66 9.52
N VAL A 103 3.19 5.63 8.70
CA VAL A 103 3.17 5.72 7.24
C VAL A 103 1.80 6.22 6.75
N ILE A 104 0.70 5.63 7.22
CA ILE A 104 -0.65 6.09 6.86
C ILE A 104 -0.83 7.57 7.21
N ASN A 105 -0.49 7.97 8.44
CA ASN A 105 -0.59 9.35 8.90
C ASN A 105 0.26 10.31 8.06
N ARG A 106 1.48 9.89 7.67
CA ARG A 106 2.40 10.69 6.85
C ARG A 106 1.84 11.02 5.47
N PHE A 107 1.01 10.16 4.91
CA PHE A 107 0.46 10.31 3.55
C PHE A 107 -0.93 10.94 3.49
N PHE A 108 -1.62 11.10 4.62
CA PHE A 108 -2.83 11.92 4.65
C PHE A 108 -2.55 13.35 4.15
N GLY A 109 -3.40 13.83 3.24
CA GLY A 109 -3.26 15.14 2.60
C GLY A 109 -2.18 15.21 1.52
N LYS A 110 -1.39 14.16 1.32
CA LYS A 110 -0.35 14.06 0.27
C LYS A 110 -0.70 13.05 -0.83
N CYS A 111 -1.50 12.03 -0.50
CA CYS A 111 -1.97 11.02 -1.43
C CYS A 111 -3.47 10.79 -1.25
N SER A 112 -4.23 10.79 -2.35
CA SER A 112 -5.69 10.68 -2.31
C SER A 112 -6.21 9.31 -1.87
N THR A 113 -5.39 8.26 -1.98
CA THR A 113 -5.79 6.87 -1.72
C THR A 113 -4.68 6.12 -1.03
N ILE A 114 -4.96 5.60 0.16
CA ILE A 114 -4.05 4.79 0.97
C ILE A 114 -4.72 3.44 1.22
N VAL A 115 -4.01 2.36 0.96
CA VAL A 115 -4.47 0.99 1.18
C VAL A 115 -3.57 0.35 2.23
N THR A 116 -4.13 -0.40 3.18
CA THR A 116 -3.35 -1.15 4.18
C THR A 116 -3.88 -2.55 4.33
N HIS A 117 -2.97 -3.50 4.56
CA HIS A 117 -3.29 -4.91 4.78
C HIS A 117 -3.24 -5.28 6.28
N ASP A 118 -3.77 -6.46 6.61
CA ASP A 118 -3.90 -7.00 7.98
C ASP A 118 -4.62 -6.07 8.98
N TYR A 119 -5.64 -5.34 8.54
CA TYR A 119 -6.27 -4.28 9.35
C TYR A 119 -7.00 -4.80 10.61
N GLU A 120 -7.21 -6.11 10.74
CA GLU A 120 -7.70 -6.75 11.96
C GLU A 120 -6.62 -6.91 13.05
N THR A 121 -5.34 -6.82 12.69
CA THR A 121 -4.22 -7.23 13.57
C THR A 121 -3.99 -6.23 14.71
N PRO A 122 -4.29 -6.58 15.98
CA PRO A 122 -4.24 -5.61 17.07
C PRO A 122 -2.84 -5.07 17.38
N SER A 123 -1.79 -5.87 17.13
CA SER A 123 -0.39 -5.49 17.39
C SER A 123 0.10 -4.35 16.51
N TYR A 124 -0.60 -4.02 15.42
CA TYR A 124 -0.23 -2.91 14.52
C TYR A 124 -0.73 -1.55 14.98
N ARG A 125 -1.34 -1.46 16.17
CA ARG A 125 -1.66 -0.19 16.84
C ARG A 125 -2.50 0.76 15.97
N TRP A 126 -3.48 0.22 15.25
CA TRP A 126 -4.36 0.98 14.34
C TRP A 126 -5.07 2.19 14.98
N HIS A 127 -5.28 2.15 16.30
CA HIS A 127 -5.82 3.28 17.08
C HIS A 127 -4.93 4.55 17.04
N LEU A 128 -3.69 4.47 16.56
CA LEU A 128 -2.79 5.61 16.36
C LEU A 128 -3.01 6.34 15.03
N ILE A 129 -3.86 5.81 14.13
CA ILE A 129 -4.23 6.49 12.89
C ILE A 129 -5.06 7.73 13.23
N GLN A 130 -4.59 8.90 12.80
CA GLN A 130 -5.24 10.20 12.98
C GLN A 130 -5.96 10.59 11.68
N LYS A 131 -6.95 9.78 11.28
CA LYS A 131 -7.67 9.95 10.01
C LYS A 131 -8.34 11.32 9.92
N PRO A 132 -8.02 12.16 8.91
CA PRO A 132 -8.73 13.41 8.66
C PRO A 132 -10.21 13.18 8.35
N LYS A 133 -11.04 14.22 8.56
CA LYS A 133 -12.49 14.13 8.35
C LYS A 133 -12.88 13.95 6.89
N ASP A 134 -12.07 14.47 5.96
CA ASP A 134 -12.27 14.40 4.52
C ASP A 134 -11.88 13.04 3.91
N TYR A 135 -11.22 12.16 4.68
CA TYR A 135 -10.94 10.80 4.25
C TYR A 135 -12.08 9.86 4.68
N PHE A 136 -12.67 9.19 3.70
CA PHE A 136 -13.52 8.03 3.89
C PHE A 136 -12.67 6.81 4.23
N GLU A 137 -13.22 5.92 5.06
CA GLU A 137 -12.60 4.64 5.43
C GLU A 137 -13.53 3.51 5.03
N PHE A 138 -13.00 2.56 4.26
CA PHE A 138 -13.67 1.33 3.90
C PHE A 138 -12.80 0.14 4.35
N VAL A 139 -13.40 -0.84 5.02
CA VAL A 139 -12.72 -2.05 5.45
C VAL A 139 -13.35 -3.26 4.77
N TYR A 140 -12.58 -3.91 3.91
CA TYR A 140 -12.96 -5.18 3.33
C TYR A 140 -12.60 -6.33 4.28
N SER A 141 -13.63 -6.91 4.90
CA SER A 141 -13.52 -8.04 5.84
C SER A 141 -14.03 -9.37 5.29
N GLY A 142 -14.34 -9.43 3.98
CA GLY A 142 -14.86 -10.64 3.33
C GLY A 142 -13.84 -11.77 3.23
N ILE A 143 -12.54 -11.47 3.33
CA ILE A 143 -11.43 -12.42 3.35
C ILE A 143 -10.42 -11.95 4.40
N VAL A 144 -9.89 -12.86 5.23
CA VAL A 144 -8.81 -12.60 6.18
C VAL A 144 -7.46 -12.90 5.51
N PRO A 145 -6.47 -11.99 5.55
CA PRO A 145 -6.46 -10.73 6.30
C PRO A 145 -7.29 -9.59 5.70
N TYR A 146 -7.79 -8.69 6.56
CA TYR A 146 -8.62 -7.56 6.17
C TYR A 146 -7.80 -6.50 5.44
N THR A 147 -8.41 -5.86 4.46
CA THR A 147 -7.81 -4.75 3.72
C THR A 147 -8.61 -3.48 3.96
N ALA A 148 -7.97 -2.43 4.42
CA ALA A 148 -8.61 -1.12 4.57
C ALA A 148 -8.15 -0.15 3.47
N VAL A 149 -9.06 0.70 3.06
CA VAL A 149 -8.85 1.79 2.11
C VAL A 149 -9.23 3.09 2.80
N PHE A 150 -8.30 4.04 2.83
CA PHE A 150 -8.55 5.42 3.19
C PHE A 150 -8.49 6.26 1.92
N THR A 151 -9.55 7.00 1.61
CA THR A 151 -9.55 7.84 0.40
C THR A 151 -10.36 9.12 0.58
N ASN A 152 -9.90 10.20 -0.04
CA ASN A 152 -10.69 11.42 -0.21
C ASN A 152 -11.09 11.66 -1.69
N ASP A 153 -10.91 10.67 -2.56
CA ASP A 153 -11.32 10.72 -3.96
C ASP A 153 -12.84 10.47 -4.06
N PRO A 154 -13.65 11.46 -4.53
CA PRO A 154 -15.09 11.31 -4.60
C PRO A 154 -15.59 10.12 -5.43
N VAL A 155 -14.87 9.77 -6.51
CA VAL A 155 -15.26 8.66 -7.40
C VAL A 155 -15.09 7.32 -6.69
N LEU A 156 -14.00 7.16 -5.93
CA LEU A 156 -13.78 5.96 -5.12
C LEU A 156 -14.78 5.90 -3.96
N ILE A 157 -15.03 7.01 -3.28
CA ILE A 157 -16.01 7.07 -2.18
C ILE A 157 -17.39 6.59 -2.66
N GLU A 158 -17.85 7.07 -3.81
CA GLU A 158 -19.12 6.63 -4.39
C GLU A 158 -19.12 5.13 -4.70
N ALA A 159 -18.02 4.61 -5.26
CA ALA A 159 -17.89 3.19 -5.60
C ALA A 159 -17.85 2.25 -4.38
N PHE A 160 -17.31 2.71 -3.24
CA PHE A 160 -17.25 1.93 -2.00
C PHE A 160 -18.46 2.14 -1.08
N ALA A 161 -19.16 3.27 -1.17
CA ALA A 161 -20.37 3.51 -0.40
C ALA A 161 -21.58 2.72 -0.94
N ASN A 162 -21.60 2.42 -2.24
CA ASN A 162 -22.75 1.81 -2.93
C ASN A 162 -22.66 0.29 -3.14
N GLY A 163 -21.63 -0.39 -2.65
CA GLY A 163 -21.47 -1.83 -2.85
C GLY A 163 -20.65 -2.50 -1.77
#